data_AF-A0A7S0JSP9-F1
#
_entry.id   AF-A0A7S0JSP9-F1
#
_cell.length_a   1.000
_cell.length_b   1.000
_cell.length_c   1.000
_cell.angle_alpha   90.00
_cell.angle_beta   90.00
_cell.angle_gamma   90.00
#
_symmetry.space_group_name_H-M   'P 1'
#
loop_
_entity.id
_entity.type
_entity.pdbx_description
1 polymer ?
#
loop_
_entity_poly.entity_id
_entity_poly.type
_entity_poly.pdbx_seq_one_letter_code
_entity_poly.pdbx_strand_id
1 'polypeptide(L)'
;MRATAEVDQQPTAFVFTGQGSASVGMGMQLFATSSVARGVWEVADSQLRETYGFSLLSIVRENPKSLTIHFGGRRGAAIRRNFQQLGFEDASGAVVPLLPQITDDTDEHTFSHPEGLLFATQFTQPALVITEKAAFEDMRARGVLPRGFLLAGHSLG
;
A
#
# COMPACT_ATOMS: atom_id res chain seq x y z
N MET A 1 -2.60 -14.12 -50.31
CA MET A 1 -2.11 -14.97 -49.20
C MET A 1 -2.15 -14.13 -47.92
N ARG A 2 -2.59 -14.69 -46.78
CA ARG A 2 -2.54 -14.02 -45.46
C ARG A 2 -1.71 -14.89 -44.52
N ALA A 3 -0.78 -14.29 -43.80
CA ALA A 3 0.05 -14.93 -42.79
C ALA A 3 0.16 -14.01 -41.56
N THR A 4 0.41 -14.61 -40.40
CA THR A 4 0.62 -13.93 -39.12
C THR A 4 1.94 -14.42 -38.52
N ALA A 5 2.63 -13.55 -37.79
CA ALA A 5 3.86 -13.87 -37.08
C ALA A 5 3.82 -13.31 -35.66
N GLU A 6 4.44 -14.01 -34.72
CA GLU A 6 4.73 -13.51 -33.37
C GLU A 6 6.21 -13.12 -33.33
N VAL A 7 6.51 -11.94 -32.80
CA VAL A 7 7.87 -11.41 -32.71
C VAL A 7 8.10 -10.99 -31.26
N ASP A 8 9.23 -11.39 -30.69
CA ASP A 8 9.59 -11.01 -29.33
C ASP A 8 9.81 -9.50 -29.21
N GLN A 9 9.44 -8.96 -28.04
CA GLN A 9 9.76 -7.58 -27.70
C GLN A 9 11.27 -7.43 -27.44
N GLN A 10 11.76 -6.19 -27.44
CA GLN A 10 13.14 -5.88 -27.07
C GLN A 10 13.43 -6.27 -25.61
N PRO A 11 14.69 -6.60 -25.26
CA PRO A 11 15.09 -6.82 -23.88
C PRO A 11 14.64 -5.65 -22.99
N THR A 12 13.88 -5.97 -21.94
CA THR A 12 13.20 -4.97 -21.11
C THR A 12 13.52 -5.21 -19.64
N ALA A 13 13.76 -4.13 -18.90
CA ALA A 13 13.85 -4.13 -17.46
C ALA A 13 12.77 -3.21 -16.87
N PHE A 14 12.08 -3.66 -15.83
CA PHE A 14 11.17 -2.84 -15.03
C PHE A 14 11.88 -2.40 -13.76
N VAL A 15 11.84 -1.10 -13.47
CA VAL A 15 12.43 -0.51 -12.27
C VAL A 15 11.34 0.16 -11.46
N PHE A 16 11.20 -0.24 -10.20
CA PHE A 16 10.19 0.29 -9.28
C PHE A 16 10.73 1.43 -8.42
N THR A 17 9.87 2.40 -8.14
CA THR A 17 10.25 3.66 -7.50
C THR A 17 10.27 3.52 -5.98
N GLY A 18 11.21 4.22 -5.36
CA GLY A 18 11.29 4.31 -3.91
C GLY A 18 10.34 5.36 -3.33
N GLN A 19 10.47 5.56 -2.02
CA GLN A 19 9.82 6.66 -1.32
C GLN A 19 10.23 8.02 -1.93
N GLY A 20 9.27 8.94 -2.04
CA GLY A 20 9.45 10.29 -2.59
C GLY A 20 8.70 10.56 -3.89
N SER A 21 8.20 9.53 -4.58
CA SER A 21 7.39 9.65 -5.80
C SER A 21 5.88 9.75 -5.55
N ALA A 22 5.45 9.68 -4.28
CA ALA A 22 4.04 9.66 -3.93
C ALA A 22 3.34 10.98 -4.27
N SER A 23 2.14 10.87 -4.82
CA SER A 23 1.29 12.01 -5.16
C SER A 23 -0.18 11.71 -4.88
N VAL A 24 -0.93 12.74 -4.51
CA VAL A 24 -2.37 12.62 -4.24
C VAL A 24 -3.07 12.15 -5.51
N GLY A 25 -3.91 11.11 -5.38
CA GLY A 25 -4.62 10.49 -6.50
C GLY A 25 -3.79 9.54 -7.36
N MET A 26 -2.55 9.20 -6.97
CA MET A 26 -1.74 8.23 -7.72
C MET A 26 -2.48 6.90 -7.93
N GLY A 27 -2.35 6.33 -9.12
CA GLY A 27 -3.02 5.09 -9.50
C GLY A 27 -4.55 5.17 -9.68
N MET A 28 -5.21 6.29 -9.36
CA MET A 28 -6.67 6.36 -9.37
C MET A 28 -7.29 6.36 -10.77
N GLN A 29 -6.58 6.89 -11.77
CA GLN A 29 -7.01 6.76 -13.16
C GLN A 29 -7.05 5.29 -13.58
N LEU A 30 -5.99 4.53 -13.28
CA LEU A 30 -5.91 3.11 -13.61
C LEU A 30 -6.94 2.28 -12.82
N PHE A 31 -7.13 2.60 -11.54
CA PHE A 31 -8.19 2.04 -10.70
C PHE A 31 -9.59 2.21 -11.33
N ALA A 32 -9.86 3.38 -11.93
CA ALA A 32 -11.14 3.66 -12.57
C ALA A 32 -11.35 2.85 -13.87
N THR A 33 -10.28 2.57 -14.62
CA THR A 33 -10.38 1.98 -15.97
C THR A 33 -10.05 0.49 -16.04
N SER A 34 -9.32 -0.08 -15.08
CA SER A 34 -8.88 -1.48 -15.08
C SER A 34 -9.49 -2.26 -13.92
N SER A 35 -10.23 -3.33 -14.23
CA SER A 35 -10.78 -4.23 -13.21
C SER A 35 -9.69 -4.96 -12.43
N VAL A 36 -8.56 -5.26 -13.07
CA VAL A 36 -7.41 -5.92 -12.44
C VAL A 36 -6.73 -4.99 -11.44
N ALA A 37 -6.42 -3.75 -11.86
CA ALA A 37 -5.84 -2.76 -10.97
C ALA A 37 -6.77 -2.44 -9.79
N ARG A 38 -8.08 -2.33 -10.07
CA ARG A 38 -9.10 -2.15 -9.03
C ARG A 38 -9.11 -3.29 -8.02
N GLY A 39 -9.07 -4.54 -8.49
CA GLY A 39 -9.04 -5.70 -7.62
C GLY A 39 -7.85 -5.73 -6.67
N VAL A 40 -6.66 -5.33 -7.14
CA VAL A 40 -5.46 -5.21 -6.29
C VAL A 40 -5.68 -4.20 -5.16
N TRP A 41 -6.22 -3.02 -5.50
CA TRP A 41 -6.54 -1.99 -4.51
C TRP A 41 -7.62 -2.41 -3.51
N GLU A 42 -8.70 -3.03 -3.99
CA GLU A 42 -9.82 -3.46 -3.14
C GLU A 42 -9.40 -4.53 -2.14
N VAL A 43 -8.57 -5.50 -2.55
CA VAL A 43 -8.02 -6.52 -1.65
C VAL A 43 -7.15 -5.88 -0.57
N ALA A 44 -6.21 -5.02 -0.96
CA ALA A 44 -5.31 -4.38 -0.01
C ALA A 44 -6.07 -3.44 0.97
N ASP A 45 -7.01 -2.64 0.46
CA ASP A 45 -7.80 -1.72 1.27
C ASP A 45 -8.72 -2.47 2.24
N SER A 46 -9.34 -3.58 1.81
CA SER A 46 -10.15 -4.43 2.69
C SER A 46 -9.32 -4.98 3.85
N GLN A 47 -8.12 -5.49 3.55
CA GLN A 47 -7.22 -6.03 4.57
C GLN A 47 -6.80 -4.96 5.59
N LEU A 48 -6.49 -3.74 5.14
CA LEU A 48 -6.13 -2.63 6.03
C LEU A 48 -7.32 -2.16 6.89
N ARG A 49 -8.54 -2.13 6.32
CA ARG A 49 -9.77 -1.80 7.08
C ARG A 49 -10.10 -2.83 8.14
N GLU A 50 -9.90 -4.11 7.85
CA GLU A 50 -10.15 -5.21 8.79
C GLU A 50 -9.09 -5.26 9.88
N THR A 51 -7.82 -5.09 9.52
CA THR A 51 -6.69 -5.25 10.43
C THR A 51 -6.41 -4.00 11.25
N TYR A 52 -6.40 -2.82 10.62
CA TYR A 52 -5.94 -1.56 11.22
C TYR A 52 -7.00 -0.46 11.26
N GLY A 53 -8.21 -0.71 10.74
CA GLY A 53 -9.34 0.19 10.89
C GLY A 53 -9.33 1.42 9.98
N PHE A 54 -8.50 1.46 8.94
CA PHE A 54 -8.46 2.58 8.00
C PHE A 54 -8.51 2.15 6.53
N SER A 55 -8.91 3.09 5.67
CA SER A 55 -8.87 2.93 4.22
C SER A 55 -7.69 3.69 3.63
N LEU A 56 -6.76 2.96 3.03
CA LEU A 56 -5.65 3.55 2.29
C LEU A 56 -6.12 4.19 0.99
N LEU A 57 -7.18 3.67 0.36
CA LEU A 57 -7.82 4.30 -0.79
C LEU A 57 -8.34 5.71 -0.46
N SER A 58 -8.98 5.90 0.69
CA SER A 58 -9.38 7.24 1.15
C SER A 58 -8.17 8.16 1.36
N ILE A 59 -7.10 7.66 1.99
CA ILE A 59 -5.87 8.44 2.19
C ILE A 59 -5.25 8.89 0.88
N VAL A 60 -5.15 8.00 -0.12
CA VAL A 60 -4.56 8.33 -1.43
C VAL A 60 -5.42 9.34 -2.20
N ARG A 61 -6.75 9.26 -2.10
CA ARG A 61 -7.67 10.15 -2.82
C ARG A 61 -7.79 11.53 -2.20
N GLU A 62 -7.88 11.58 -0.88
CA GLU A 62 -8.29 12.79 -0.15
C GLU A 62 -7.12 13.44 0.61
N ASN A 63 -6.05 12.69 0.87
CA ASN A 63 -4.88 13.10 1.66
C ASN A 63 -5.26 13.89 2.93
N PRO A 64 -6.07 13.31 3.84
CA PRO A 64 -6.51 14.01 5.04
C PRO A 64 -5.30 14.32 5.93
N LYS A 65 -5.37 15.40 6.70
CA LYS A 65 -4.30 15.79 7.65
C LYS A 65 -4.30 14.99 8.94
N SER A 66 -5.43 14.40 9.30
CA SER A 66 -5.60 13.57 10.48
C SER A 66 -6.54 12.41 10.23
N LEU A 67 -6.35 11.34 10.99
CA LEU A 67 -7.19 10.15 10.97
C LEU A 67 -7.21 9.54 12.38
N THR A 68 -8.41 9.41 12.93
CA THR A 68 -8.62 8.79 14.23
C THR A 68 -9.13 7.37 14.04
N ILE A 69 -8.45 6.40 14.66
CA ILE A 69 -8.88 5.01 14.74
C ILE A 69 -9.51 4.80 16.10
N HIS A 70 -10.77 4.37 16.12
CA HIS A 70 -11.49 4.06 17.36
C HIS A 70 -11.41 2.56 17.67
N PHE A 71 -11.08 2.21 18.91
CA PHE A 71 -10.91 0.86 19.41
C PHE A 71 -12.14 0.33 20.17
N GLY A 72 -13.30 0.96 19.97
CA GLY A 72 -14.56 0.56 20.60
C GLY A 72 -15.09 -0.81 20.14
N GLY A 73 -15.71 -1.54 21.08
CA GLY A 73 -16.36 -2.83 20.83
C GLY A 73 -15.40 -3.97 20.49
N ARG A 74 -15.95 -5.15 20.15
CA ARG A 74 -15.14 -6.36 19.90
C ARG A 74 -14.17 -6.19 18.73
N ARG A 75 -14.62 -5.53 17.65
CA ARG A 75 -13.79 -5.26 16.46
C ARG A 75 -12.68 -4.27 16.78
N GLY A 76 -13.00 -3.15 17.44
CA GLY A 76 -11.99 -2.16 17.81
C GLY A 76 -10.92 -2.72 18.76
N ALA A 77 -11.32 -3.56 19.71
CA ALA A 77 -10.37 -4.27 20.58
C ALA A 77 -9.44 -5.21 19.80
N ALA A 78 -9.92 -5.85 18.72
CA ALA A 78 -9.08 -6.67 17.85
C ALA A 78 -8.09 -5.81 17.05
N ILE A 79 -8.54 -4.68 16.50
CA ILE A 79 -7.68 -3.72 15.81
C ILE A 79 -6.60 -3.18 16.76
N ARG A 80 -6.95 -2.84 17.99
CA ARG A 80 -6.00 -2.39 19.01
C ARG A 80 -4.91 -3.41 19.27
N ARG A 81 -5.28 -4.69 19.44
CA ARG A 81 -4.32 -5.79 19.60
C ARG A 81 -3.38 -5.91 18.40
N ASN A 82 -3.87 -5.72 17.18
CA ASN A 82 -3.03 -5.74 15.98
C ASN A 82 -1.97 -4.63 16.02
N PHE A 83 -2.34 -3.41 16.45
CA PHE A 83 -1.38 -2.32 16.63
C PHE A 83 -0.37 -2.60 17.76
N GLN A 84 -0.81 -3.17 18.88
CA GLN A 84 0.07 -3.52 20.01
C GLN A 84 1.10 -4.61 19.65
N GLN A 85 0.80 -5.44 18.66
CA GLN A 85 1.72 -6.47 18.15
C GLN A 85 2.78 -5.90 17.20
N LEU A 86 2.62 -4.67 16.71
CA LEU A 86 3.66 -4.02 15.92
C LEU A 86 4.81 -3.63 16.84
N GLY A 87 5.99 -4.16 16.56
CA GLY A 87 7.20 -3.86 17.30
C GLY A 87 8.44 -4.29 16.53
N PHE A 88 9.59 -3.88 17.05
CA PHE A 88 10.90 -4.30 16.56
C PHE A 88 11.69 -4.92 17.70
N GLU A 89 12.59 -5.82 17.37
CA GLU A 89 13.52 -6.38 18.34
C GLU A 89 14.69 -5.39 18.53
N ASP A 90 14.97 -5.03 19.78
CA ASP A 90 16.13 -4.20 20.11
C ASP A 90 17.42 -5.04 20.19
N ALA A 91 18.56 -4.38 20.44
CA ALA A 91 19.86 -5.05 20.53
C ALA A 91 19.97 -6.08 21.68
N SER A 92 19.03 -6.07 22.63
CA SER A 92 18.96 -7.02 23.73
C SER A 92 18.07 -8.24 23.44
N GLY A 93 17.37 -8.24 22.29
CA GLY A 93 16.37 -9.26 21.96
C GLY A 93 14.97 -8.95 22.50
N ALA A 94 14.74 -7.77 23.08
CA ALA A 94 13.44 -7.38 23.61
C ALA A 94 12.58 -6.76 22.50
N VAL A 95 11.29 -7.13 22.47
CA VAL A 95 10.33 -6.54 21.54
C VAL A 95 9.89 -5.17 22.06
N VAL A 96 10.24 -4.12 21.34
CA VAL A 96 9.83 -2.75 21.60
C VAL A 96 8.61 -2.41 20.75
N PRO A 97 7.47 -2.02 21.34
CA PRO A 97 6.29 -1.62 20.58
C PRO A 97 6.57 -0.43 19.66
N LEU A 98 6.06 -0.51 18.43
CA LEU A 98 6.18 0.57 17.45
C LEU A 98 5.32 1.79 17.83
N LEU A 99 4.19 1.55 18.50
CA LEU A 99 3.24 2.57 18.95
C LEU A 99 2.99 2.40 20.47
N PRO A 100 3.96 2.74 21.32
CA PRO A 100 3.87 2.51 22.77
C PRO A 100 2.72 3.28 23.45
N GLN A 101 2.20 4.32 22.80
CA GLN A 101 1.03 5.07 23.25
C GLN A 101 -0.29 4.31 23.12
N ILE A 102 -0.33 3.19 22.39
CA ILE A 102 -1.53 2.35 22.26
C ILE A 102 -1.46 1.25 23.32
N THR A 103 -2.17 1.45 24.44
CA THR A 103 -2.23 0.52 25.58
C THR A 103 -3.60 -0.15 25.67
N ASP A 104 -3.79 -1.06 26.63
CA ASP A 104 -5.07 -1.76 26.83
C ASP A 104 -6.25 -0.83 27.17
N ASP A 105 -5.95 0.33 27.75
CA ASP A 105 -6.93 1.35 28.14
C ASP A 105 -7.12 2.43 27.05
N THR A 106 -6.44 2.31 25.91
CA THR A 106 -6.60 3.28 24.82
C THR A 106 -7.90 3.01 24.06
N ASP A 107 -8.78 4.02 24.04
CA ASP A 107 -10.05 3.98 23.31
C ASP A 107 -9.93 4.41 21.86
N GLU A 108 -8.96 5.27 21.55
CA GLU A 108 -8.70 5.75 20.19
C GLU A 108 -7.26 6.21 20.00
N HIS A 109 -6.80 6.22 18.76
CA HIS A 109 -5.50 6.77 18.39
C HIS A 109 -5.62 7.64 17.14
N THR A 110 -5.03 8.83 17.17
CA THR A 110 -5.04 9.77 16.04
C THR A 110 -3.66 9.86 15.38
N PHE A 111 -3.61 9.56 14.09
CA PHE A 111 -2.49 9.89 13.23
C PHE A 111 -2.66 11.30 12.68
N SER A 112 -1.57 12.05 12.56
CA SER A 112 -1.58 13.40 11.97
C SER A 112 -0.29 13.70 11.22
N HIS A 113 -0.40 14.43 10.12
CA HIS A 113 0.75 14.93 9.35
C HIS A 113 0.43 16.30 8.73
N PRO A 114 1.31 17.31 8.83
CA PRO A 114 1.01 18.70 8.44
C PRO A 114 0.66 18.86 6.95
N GLU A 115 1.30 18.06 6.10
CA GLU A 115 1.11 18.03 4.65
C GLU A 115 0.06 17.00 4.19
N GLY A 116 -0.52 16.25 5.13
CA GLY A 116 -1.44 15.15 4.86
C GLY A 116 -0.81 13.77 5.07
N LEU A 117 -1.65 12.81 5.45
CA LEU A 117 -1.24 11.47 5.87
C LEU A 117 -0.60 10.66 4.74
N LEU A 118 -0.88 10.96 3.47
CA LEU A 118 -0.20 10.29 2.36
C LEU A 118 1.32 10.48 2.38
N PHE A 119 1.81 11.54 3.04
CA PHE A 119 3.24 11.85 3.18
C PHE A 119 3.85 11.36 4.50
N ALA A 120 3.06 10.75 5.38
CA ALA A 120 3.60 10.04 6.53
C ALA A 120 4.03 8.63 6.11
N THR A 121 5.28 8.28 6.37
CA THR A 121 5.97 7.06 5.91
C THR A 121 5.13 5.79 6.00
N GLN A 122 4.42 5.59 7.12
CA GLN A 122 3.58 4.41 7.38
C GLN A 122 2.38 4.26 6.43
N PHE A 123 1.95 5.34 5.77
CA PHE A 123 0.91 5.30 4.74
C PHE A 123 1.50 5.46 3.33
N THR A 124 2.57 6.25 3.17
CA THR A 124 3.23 6.45 1.87
C THR A 124 3.74 5.15 1.28
N GLN A 125 4.44 4.35 2.09
CA GLN A 125 5.08 3.12 1.62
C GLN A 125 4.06 2.09 1.07
N PRO A 126 3.02 1.69 1.82
CA PRO A 126 2.03 0.76 1.28
C PRO A 126 1.28 1.33 0.08
N ALA A 127 1.03 2.65 0.05
CA ALA A 127 0.36 3.29 -1.08
C ALA A 127 1.19 3.18 -2.38
N LEU A 128 2.51 3.39 -2.31
CA LEU A 128 3.42 3.23 -3.45
C LEU A 128 3.44 1.78 -3.94
N VAL A 129 3.64 0.83 -3.03
CA VAL A 129 3.69 -0.61 -3.35
C VAL A 129 2.40 -1.06 -4.05
N ILE A 130 1.23 -0.66 -3.55
CA ILE A 130 -0.06 -1.05 -4.16
C ILE A 130 -0.24 -0.38 -5.53
N THR A 131 0.18 0.88 -5.68
CA THR A 131 0.13 1.59 -6.97
C THR A 131 0.94 0.88 -8.04
N GLU A 132 2.19 0.53 -7.70
CA GLU A 132 3.12 -0.15 -8.60
C GLU A 132 2.68 -1.56 -8.92
N LYS A 133 2.21 -2.31 -7.91
CA LYS A 133 1.64 -3.65 -8.09
C LYS A 133 0.42 -3.61 -8.99
N ALA A 134 -0.49 -2.66 -8.81
CA ALA A 134 -1.69 -2.52 -9.62
C ALA A 134 -1.35 -2.22 -11.09
N ALA A 135 -0.36 -1.37 -11.34
CA ALA A 135 0.14 -1.10 -12.69
C ALA A 135 0.77 -2.34 -13.33
N PHE A 136 1.58 -3.08 -12.56
CA PHE A 136 2.23 -4.29 -13.05
C PHE A 136 1.24 -5.41 -13.38
N GLU A 137 0.23 -5.64 -12.54
CA GLU A 137 -0.80 -6.65 -12.79
C GLU A 137 -1.70 -6.28 -13.98
N ASP A 138 -1.98 -4.99 -14.21
CA ASP A 138 -2.68 -4.55 -15.43
C ASP A 138 -1.86 -4.85 -16.70
N MET A 139 -0.55 -4.56 -16.68
CA MET A 139 0.35 -4.91 -17.79
C MET A 139 0.40 -6.43 -18.02
N ARG A 140 0.47 -7.22 -16.95
CA ARG A 140 0.43 -8.68 -17.02
C ARG A 140 -0.86 -9.18 -17.67
N ALA A 141 -2.00 -8.66 -17.24
CA ALA A 141 -3.31 -9.06 -17.75
C ALA A 141 -3.52 -8.70 -19.23
N ARG A 142 -2.90 -7.61 -19.71
CA ARG A 142 -2.91 -7.22 -21.12
C ARG A 142 -1.93 -8.01 -21.99
N GLY A 143 -1.10 -8.87 -21.41
CA GLY A 143 -0.11 -9.65 -22.14
C GLY A 143 1.03 -8.80 -22.72
N VAL A 144 1.29 -7.61 -22.15
CA VAL A 144 2.35 -6.71 -22.64
C VAL A 144 3.70 -6.94 -21.96
N LEU A 145 3.78 -7.86 -20.99
CA LEU A 145 5.05 -8.24 -20.38
C LEU A 145 5.80 -9.24 -21.30
N PRO A 146 7.07 -8.99 -21.65
CA PRO A 146 7.86 -9.95 -22.41
C PRO A 146 8.15 -11.21 -21.59
N ARG A 147 8.50 -12.32 -22.25
CA ARG A 147 8.75 -13.60 -21.55
C ARG A 147 9.99 -13.57 -20.65
N GLY A 148 10.99 -12.76 -21.02
CA GLY A 148 12.21 -12.52 -20.23
C GLY A 148 12.38 -11.03 -19.97
N PHE A 149 11.88 -10.56 -18.84
CA PHE A 149 12.20 -9.22 -18.30
C PHE A 149 13.08 -9.34 -17.06
N LEU A 150 13.86 -8.29 -16.81
CA LEU A 150 14.54 -8.08 -15.54
C LEU A 150 13.68 -7.20 -14.63
N LEU A 151 13.79 -7.39 -13.31
CA LEU A 151 13.18 -6.54 -12.30
C LEU A 151 14.28 -5.96 -11.41
N ALA A 152 14.12 -4.69 -11.05
CA ALA A 152 14.90 -4.02 -10.02
C ALA A 152 14.04 -3.00 -9.28
N GLY A 153 14.47 -2.59 -8.10
CA GLY A 153 13.71 -1.68 -7.26
C GLY A 153 14.65 -0.80 -6.45
N HIS A 154 14.29 0.47 -6.28
CA HIS A 154 15.07 1.41 -5.50
C HIS A 154 14.49 1.56 -4.09
N SER A 155 15.22 1.09 -3.08
CA SER A 155 14.86 1.17 -1.66
C SER A 155 13.55 0.44 -1.31
N LEU A 156 12.39 1.07 -1.52
CA LEU A 156 11.07 0.49 -1.26
C LEU A 156 10.57 -0.38 -2.41
N GLY A 157 10.85 0.04 -3.65
CA GLY A 157 10.44 -0.65 -4.88
C GLY A 157 11.16 -1.96 -5.08
#